data_AF-A0A520F6D6-F1
#
_entry.id   AF-A0A520F6D6-F1
#
_cell.length_a   1.000
_cell.length_b   1.000
_cell.length_c   1.000
_cell.angle_alpha   90.00
_cell.angle_beta   90.00
_cell.angle_gamma   90.00
#
_symmetry.space_group_name_H-M   'P 1'
#
loop_
_entity.id
_entity.type
_entity.pdbx_description
1 polymer ?
#
loop_
_entity_poly.entity_id
_entity_poly.type
_entity_poly.pdbx_seq_one_letter_code
_entity_poly.pdbx_strand_id
1 'polypeptide(L)'
;MTSGGRGRLIGCGLVLTTIVLTACSEATASDPPSASVASTTAASHLDARGQRYKESLVDAGIPALPDDTVMALANGICGRLSEGTDEAMILAHLTPMAQFASATSDSGLTTEQVARVYLDAAEANYC
;
A
#
# COMPACT_ATOMS: atom_id res chain seq x y z
N MET A 1 -38.41 33.93 -44.12
CA MET A 1 -39.04 35.03 -43.37
C MET A 1 -39.07 34.60 -41.91
N THR A 2 -38.54 35.44 -41.01
CA THR A 2 -38.65 35.44 -39.53
C THR A 2 -38.16 34.19 -38.76
N SER A 3 -37.09 34.22 -37.98
CA SER A 3 -36.80 35.03 -36.75
C SER A 3 -37.70 34.67 -35.56
N GLY A 4 -37.04 34.43 -34.42
CA GLY A 4 -37.62 34.43 -33.07
C GLY A 4 -37.17 33.21 -32.25
N GLY A 5 -36.49 33.32 -31.10
CA GLY A 5 -36.06 34.48 -30.34
C GLY A 5 -35.94 34.14 -28.84
N ARG A 6 -34.91 34.71 -28.18
CA ARG A 6 -34.88 35.29 -26.81
C ARG A 6 -35.30 34.35 -25.64
N GLY A 7 -34.50 34.08 -24.61
CA GLY A 7 -33.56 34.93 -23.89
C GLY A 7 -34.06 35.17 -22.46
N ARG A 8 -33.20 35.03 -21.44
CA ARG A 8 -33.33 35.70 -20.14
C ARG A 8 -31.97 35.82 -19.46
N LEU A 9 -31.44 37.04 -19.49
CA LEU A 9 -30.39 37.59 -18.65
C LEU A 9 -31.02 38.08 -17.34
N ILE A 10 -30.44 37.75 -16.17
CA ILE A 10 -30.45 38.60 -14.98
C ILE A 10 -29.13 38.37 -14.25
N GLY A 11 -28.33 39.43 -14.10
CA GLY A 11 -27.10 39.43 -13.31
C GLY A 11 -27.26 40.19 -11.98
N CYS A 12 -26.11 40.61 -11.47
CA CYS A 12 -25.85 41.60 -10.42
C CYS A 12 -25.60 41.05 -9.01
N GLY A 13 -24.43 41.40 -8.46
CA GLY A 13 -24.06 41.16 -7.06
C GLY A 13 -22.57 41.29 -6.76
N LEU A 14 -21.96 42.42 -7.10
CA LEU A 14 -20.59 42.80 -6.73
C LEU A 14 -20.64 43.44 -5.33
N VAL A 15 -19.91 42.90 -4.34
CA VAL A 15 -19.64 43.62 -3.07
C VAL A 15 -18.18 43.41 -2.67
N LEU A 16 -17.41 44.50 -2.76
CA LEU A 16 -16.14 44.68 -2.06
C LEU A 16 -16.41 44.96 -0.58
N THR A 17 -15.67 44.31 0.32
CA THR A 17 -15.41 44.85 1.66
C THR A 17 -13.96 44.59 2.07
N THR A 18 -13.23 45.69 2.17
CA THR A 18 -11.92 45.88 2.81
C THR A 18 -12.03 45.71 4.33
N ILE A 19 -11.19 44.89 4.95
CA ILE A 19 -10.99 44.88 6.40
C ILE A 19 -9.49 44.86 6.72
N VAL A 20 -8.99 46.04 7.12
CA VAL A 20 -7.99 46.35 8.16
C VAL A 20 -6.69 45.54 8.26
N LEU A 21 -5.57 46.25 8.01
CA LEU A 21 -4.27 45.94 8.61
C LEU A 21 -4.29 46.34 10.09
N THR A 22 -4.10 45.38 10.98
CA THR A 22 -3.63 45.60 12.36
C THR A 22 -2.37 44.76 12.55
N ALA A 23 -1.27 45.43 12.85
CA ALA A 23 0.03 44.85 13.16
C ALA A 23 0.15 44.53 14.66
N CYS A 24 0.90 43.46 14.98
CA CYS A 24 1.59 43.08 16.23
C CYS A 24 0.80 43.14 17.57
N SER A 25 0.80 42.14 18.44
CA SER A 25 1.92 41.32 18.92
C SER A 25 1.44 40.10 19.72
N GLU A 26 2.27 39.05 19.67
CA GLU A 26 2.71 38.11 20.72
C GLU A 26 1.78 37.10 21.46
N ALA A 27 2.26 35.85 21.40
CA ALA A 27 2.25 34.77 22.39
C ALA A 27 0.94 34.02 22.71
N THR A 28 0.80 32.80 22.16
CA THR A 28 0.78 31.54 22.94
C THR A 28 0.48 30.33 22.05
N ALA A 29 1.38 29.35 22.10
CA ALA A 29 1.20 27.92 21.82
C ALA A 29 0.25 27.53 20.68
N SER A 30 0.79 27.36 19.47
CA SER A 30 0.27 26.35 18.55
C SER A 30 1.28 25.22 18.48
N ASP A 31 1.03 24.23 19.33
CA ASP A 31 1.45 22.85 19.18
C ASP A 31 1.49 22.51 17.68
N PRO A 32 2.66 22.24 17.07
CA PRO A 32 2.62 21.62 15.74
C PRO A 32 1.86 20.30 15.92
N PRO A 33 0.98 19.90 14.98
CA PRO A 33 0.42 18.56 15.04
C PRO A 33 1.62 17.63 15.17
N SER A 34 1.72 16.96 16.33
CA SER A 34 2.64 15.86 16.52
C SER A 34 2.26 14.85 15.45
N ALA A 35 2.89 14.98 14.28
CA ALA A 35 3.10 13.88 13.39
C ALA A 35 3.83 12.89 14.27
N SER A 36 3.06 11.98 14.86
CA SER A 36 3.54 10.69 15.26
C SER A 36 4.10 10.13 13.97
N VAL A 37 5.38 10.42 13.72
CA VAL A 37 6.25 9.55 12.95
C VAL A 37 6.15 8.25 13.71
N ALA A 38 5.18 7.43 13.29
CA ALA A 38 5.09 6.03 13.62
C ALA A 38 6.52 5.55 13.54
N SER A 39 7.05 5.13 14.68
CA SER A 39 8.45 4.75 14.81
C SER A 39 8.75 3.84 13.64
N THR A 40 9.57 4.31 12.72
CA THR A 40 10.21 3.44 11.75
C THR A 40 11.12 2.59 12.62
N THR A 41 10.58 1.49 13.14
CA THR A 41 11.37 0.45 13.80
C THR A 41 12.24 -0.14 12.72
N ALA A 42 13.35 0.55 12.45
CA ALA A 42 14.48 0.03 11.76
C ALA A 42 15.15 -0.98 12.69
N ALA A 43 14.63 -2.21 12.64
CA ALA A 43 15.30 -3.47 12.86
C ALA A 43 14.23 -4.57 12.71
N SER A 44 13.76 -4.82 11.49
CA SER A 44 12.96 -6.02 11.23
C SER A 44 13.89 -7.23 11.25
N HIS A 45 14.33 -7.61 12.44
CA HIS A 45 14.80 -8.97 12.63
C HIS A 45 13.57 -9.85 12.46
N LEU A 46 13.62 -10.79 11.51
CA LEU A 46 12.54 -11.75 11.34
C LEU A 46 12.26 -12.43 12.68
N ASP A 47 10.97 -12.49 13.06
CA ASP A 47 10.54 -13.37 14.13
C ASP A 47 10.62 -14.83 13.64
N ALA A 48 10.44 -15.79 14.55
CA ALA A 48 10.59 -17.21 14.21
C ALA A 48 9.66 -17.66 13.07
N ARG A 49 8.47 -17.05 12.91
CA ARG A 49 7.58 -17.36 11.79
C ARG A 49 8.06 -16.72 10.50
N GLY A 50 8.46 -15.45 10.54
CA GLY A 50 9.09 -14.78 9.40
C GLY A 50 10.33 -15.52 8.88
N GLN A 51 11.14 -16.07 9.79
CA GLN A 51 12.30 -16.87 9.43
C GLN A 51 11.91 -18.18 8.73
N ARG A 52 10.94 -18.93 9.26
CA ARG A 52 10.44 -20.17 8.63
C ARG A 52 9.82 -19.90 7.26
N TYR A 53 9.09 -18.81 7.12
CA TYR A 53 8.54 -18.39 5.83
C TYR A 53 9.66 -18.11 4.82
N LYS A 54 10.65 -17.29 5.19
CA LYS A 54 11.81 -16.99 4.33
C LYS A 54 12.57 -18.25 3.91
N GLU A 55 12.83 -19.16 4.85
CA GLU A 55 13.50 -20.44 4.58
C GLU A 55 12.69 -21.29 3.60
N SER A 56 11.37 -21.41 3.80
CA SER A 56 10.47 -22.12 2.88
C SER A 56 10.51 -21.56 1.45
N LEU A 57 10.64 -20.25 1.28
CA LEU A 57 10.76 -19.64 -0.05
C LEU A 57 12.09 -20.00 -0.72
N VAL A 58 13.19 -19.95 0.05
CA VAL A 58 14.53 -20.31 -0.45
C VAL A 58 14.61 -21.78 -0.81
N ASP A 59 14.01 -22.66 0.01
CA ASP A 59 13.95 -24.11 -0.26
C ASP A 59 13.13 -24.42 -1.53
N ALA A 60 12.15 -23.57 -1.87
CA ALA A 60 11.39 -23.64 -3.11
C ALA A 60 12.14 -23.03 -4.32
N GLY A 61 13.36 -22.53 -4.13
CA GLY A 61 14.17 -21.92 -5.19
C GLY A 61 13.81 -20.46 -5.50
N ILE A 62 13.00 -19.81 -4.66
CA ILE A 62 12.75 -18.37 -4.76
C ILE A 62 13.95 -17.63 -4.16
N PRO A 63 14.39 -16.50 -4.75
CA PRO A 63 15.57 -15.79 -4.28
C PRO A 63 15.29 -15.23 -2.89
N ALA A 64 16.32 -15.20 -2.04
CA ALA A 64 16.18 -14.65 -0.70
C ALA A 64 15.71 -13.18 -0.77
N LEU A 65 14.52 -12.92 -0.22
CA LEU A 65 13.95 -11.58 -0.13
C LEU A 65 14.52 -10.84 1.10
N PRO A 66 14.60 -9.50 1.05
CA PRO A 66 14.89 -8.69 2.23
C PRO A 66 13.87 -8.94 3.35
N ASP A 67 14.31 -8.92 4.61
CA ASP A 67 13.47 -9.27 5.76
C ASP A 67 12.19 -8.43 5.85
N ASP A 68 12.28 -7.11 5.59
CA ASP A 68 11.10 -6.25 5.52
C ASP A 68 10.10 -6.67 4.42
N THR A 69 10.61 -7.15 3.29
CA THR A 69 9.78 -7.64 2.18
C THR A 69 9.12 -8.97 2.55
N VAL A 70 9.86 -9.89 3.19
CA VAL A 70 9.33 -11.15 3.72
C VAL A 70 8.17 -10.87 4.67
N MET A 71 8.36 -9.96 5.63
CA MET A 71 7.32 -9.61 6.60
C MET A 71 6.13 -8.92 5.96
N ALA A 72 6.35 -7.96 5.06
CA ALA A 72 5.25 -7.27 4.37
C ALA A 72 4.42 -8.24 3.52
N LEU A 73 5.07 -9.18 2.83
CA LEU A 73 4.41 -10.18 1.99
C LEU A 73 3.58 -11.14 2.83
N ALA A 74 4.17 -11.72 3.88
CA ALA A 74 3.50 -12.69 4.73
C ALA A 74 2.29 -12.08 5.45
N ASN A 75 2.46 -10.88 6.03
CA ASN A 75 1.35 -10.15 6.67
C ASN A 75 0.25 -9.80 5.66
N GLY A 76 0.62 -9.39 4.44
CA GLY A 76 -0.36 -9.08 3.39
C GLY A 76 -1.17 -10.30 2.94
N ILE A 77 -0.54 -11.48 2.86
CA ILE A 77 -1.22 -12.73 2.52
C ILE A 77 -2.15 -13.17 3.66
N CYS A 78 -1.64 -13.27 4.89
CA CYS A 78 -2.45 -13.71 6.03
C CYS A 78 -3.60 -12.74 6.35
N GLY A 79 -3.39 -11.42 6.14
CA GLY A 79 -4.45 -10.42 6.25
C GLY A 79 -5.61 -10.73 5.31
N ARG A 80 -5.32 -10.92 4.01
CA ARG A 80 -6.36 -11.27 3.01
C ARG A 80 -7.04 -12.61 3.29
N LEU A 81 -6.29 -13.62 3.74
CA LEU A 81 -6.86 -14.90 4.16
C LEU A 81 -7.83 -14.72 5.35
N SER A 82 -7.44 -13.92 6.35
CA SER A 82 -8.28 -13.65 7.52
C SER A 82 -9.56 -12.88 7.18
N GLU A 83 -9.54 -12.08 6.11
CA GLU A 83 -10.70 -11.37 5.57
C GLU A 83 -11.61 -12.27 4.72
N GLY A 84 -11.21 -13.53 4.47
CA GLY A 84 -11.95 -14.45 3.60
C GLY A 84 -11.85 -14.09 2.12
N THR A 85 -10.76 -13.44 1.71
CA THR A 85 -10.50 -13.11 0.31
C THR A 85 -10.34 -14.40 -0.50
N ASP A 86 -10.98 -14.45 -1.67
CA ASP A 86 -10.85 -15.58 -2.60
C ASP A 86 -9.39 -15.81 -3.01
N GLU A 87 -8.97 -17.07 -3.05
CA GLU A 87 -7.60 -17.47 -3.37
C GLU A 87 -7.15 -16.93 -4.73
N ALA A 88 -8.00 -16.99 -5.76
CA ALA A 88 -7.64 -16.50 -7.08
C ALA A 88 -7.40 -14.99 -7.07
N MET A 89 -8.12 -14.24 -6.23
CA MET A 89 -7.84 -12.83 -6.02
C MET A 89 -6.52 -12.61 -5.27
N ILE A 90 -6.17 -13.43 -4.28
CA ILE A 90 -4.87 -13.35 -3.61
C ILE A 90 -3.74 -13.62 -4.61
N LEU A 91 -3.84 -14.69 -5.41
CA LEU A 91 -2.86 -15.04 -6.43
C LEU A 91 -2.72 -13.94 -7.50
N ALA A 92 -3.82 -13.30 -7.90
CA ALA A 92 -3.78 -12.15 -8.81
C ALA A 92 -2.99 -10.96 -8.21
N HIS A 93 -3.12 -10.71 -6.90
CA HIS A 93 -2.34 -9.69 -6.20
C HIS A 93 -0.86 -10.06 -6.04
N LEU A 94 -0.53 -11.35 -5.97
CA LEU A 94 0.84 -11.85 -5.87
C LEU A 94 1.56 -11.89 -7.22
N THR A 95 0.80 -11.90 -8.33
CA THR A 95 1.33 -12.06 -9.69
C THR A 95 2.48 -11.10 -10.02
N PRO A 96 2.42 -9.77 -9.74
CA PRO A 96 3.53 -8.87 -10.07
C PRO A 96 4.84 -9.22 -9.35
N MET A 97 4.76 -9.62 -8.08
CA MET A 97 5.96 -10.05 -7.32
C MET A 97 6.45 -11.40 -7.80
N ALA A 98 5.54 -12.30 -8.17
CA ALA A 98 5.87 -13.61 -8.70
C ALA A 98 6.50 -13.53 -10.10
N GLN A 99 6.10 -12.56 -10.93
CA GLN A 99 6.75 -12.26 -12.22
C GLN A 99 8.20 -11.83 -12.00
N PHE A 100 8.43 -10.91 -11.05
CA PHE A 100 9.78 -10.46 -10.73
C PHE A 100 10.65 -11.62 -10.22
N ALA A 101 10.13 -12.39 -9.26
CA ALA A 101 10.87 -13.51 -8.70
C ALA A 101 11.15 -14.60 -9.77
N SER A 102 10.15 -15.02 -10.55
CA SER A 102 10.38 -16.01 -11.62
C SER A 102 11.39 -15.53 -12.68
N ALA A 103 11.42 -14.24 -13.00
CA ALA A 103 12.40 -13.67 -13.93
C ALA A 103 13.83 -13.57 -13.37
N THR A 104 13.98 -13.59 -12.05
CA THR A 104 15.27 -13.44 -11.34
C THR A 104 15.75 -14.72 -10.67
N SER A 105 14.95 -15.79 -10.73
CA SER A 105 15.25 -17.09 -10.14
C SER A 105 15.73 -18.08 -11.19
N ASP A 106 16.64 -18.96 -10.80
CA ASP A 106 17.04 -20.13 -11.61
C ASP A 106 16.18 -21.38 -11.30
N SER A 107 15.05 -21.22 -10.59
CA SER A 107 14.19 -22.34 -10.15
C SER A 107 13.39 -23.03 -11.25
N GLY A 108 13.29 -22.40 -12.43
CA GLY A 108 12.45 -22.89 -13.52
C GLY A 108 10.94 -22.81 -13.25
N LEU A 109 10.53 -22.15 -12.15
CA LEU A 109 9.13 -21.96 -11.80
C LEU A 109 8.48 -20.89 -12.68
N THR A 110 7.24 -21.14 -13.11
CA THR A 110 6.42 -20.11 -13.75
C THR A 110 5.97 -19.06 -12.73
N THR A 111 5.54 -17.90 -13.22
CA THR A 111 4.95 -16.84 -12.39
C THR A 111 3.81 -17.38 -11.52
N GLU A 112 2.91 -18.17 -12.09
CA GLU A 112 1.77 -18.72 -11.36
C GLU A 112 2.21 -19.69 -10.27
N GLN A 113 3.26 -20.49 -10.53
CA GLN A 113 3.83 -21.39 -9.53
C GLN A 113 4.48 -20.61 -8.39
N VAL A 114 5.25 -19.56 -8.69
CA VAL A 114 5.85 -18.69 -7.66
C VAL A 114 4.77 -18.00 -6.82
N ALA A 115 3.67 -17.54 -7.44
CA ALA A 115 2.56 -16.94 -6.70
C ALA A 115 1.91 -17.94 -5.72
N ARG A 116 1.74 -19.20 -6.15
CA ARG A 116 1.25 -20.27 -5.26
C ARG A 116 2.22 -20.57 -4.14
N VAL A 117 3.52 -20.68 -4.43
CA VAL A 117 4.54 -20.91 -3.39
C VAL A 117 4.50 -19.80 -2.33
N TYR A 118 4.36 -18.52 -2.72
CA TYR A 118 4.22 -17.44 -1.74
C TYR A 118 3.02 -17.62 -0.82
N LEU A 119 1.87 -18.02 -1.37
CA LEU A 119 0.65 -18.25 -0.63
C LEU A 119 0.77 -19.48 0.28
N ASP A 120 1.11 -20.64 -0.28
CA ASP A 120 1.21 -21.92 0.42
C ASP A 120 2.22 -21.83 1.58
N ALA A 121 3.38 -21.20 1.34
CA ALA A 121 4.39 -21.04 2.36
C ALA A 121 3.96 -20.10 3.49
N ALA A 122 3.19 -19.05 3.17
CA ALA A 122 2.68 -18.12 4.18
C ALA A 122 1.62 -18.81 5.05
N GLU A 123 0.70 -19.54 4.43
CA GLU A 123 -0.32 -20.31 5.15
C GLU A 123 0.29 -21.39 6.05
N ALA A 124 1.33 -22.08 5.58
CA ALA A 124 1.95 -23.17 6.34
C ALA A 124 2.88 -22.71 7.48
N ASN A 125 3.55 -21.56 7.33
CA ASN A 125 4.67 -21.18 8.20
C ASN A 125 4.51 -19.85 8.94
N TYR A 126 3.57 -19.00 8.52
CA TYR A 126 3.44 -17.64 9.01
C TYR A 126 2.07 -17.32 9.59
N CYS A 127 1.01 -17.64 8.86
CA CYS A 127 -0.33 -17.69 9.41
C CYS A 127 -0.38 -18.83 10.46
#